data_AF-A0ABD4HND4-F1
#
_entry.id   AF-A0ABD4HND4-F1
#
_cell.length_a   1.000
_cell.length_b   1.000
_cell.length_c   1.000
_cell.angle_alpha   90.00
_cell.angle_beta   90.00
_cell.angle_gamma   90.00
#
_symmetry.space_group_name_H-M   'P 1'
#
loop_
_entity.id
_entity.type
_entity.pdbx_description
1 polymer ?
#
loop_
_entity_poly.entity_id
_entity_poly.type
_entity_poly.pdbx_seq_one_letter_code
_entity_poly.pdbx_strand_id
1 'polypeptide(L)' 'METDPKKGQDRKENSLQSTYRTKEQKCVVCKSSAELELDDGTFICENCAQIQGELSEM' A
#
# COMPACT_ATOMS: atom_id res chain seq x y z
N MET A 1 7.45 -13.08 -55.49
CA MET A 1 8.23 -13.92 -54.57
C MET A 1 8.36 -13.11 -53.28
N GLU A 2 7.29 -13.09 -52.50
CA GLU A 2 7.00 -14.07 -51.46
C GLU A 2 8.06 -14.04 -50.36
N THR A 3 7.72 -13.45 -49.22
CA THR A 3 7.37 -14.23 -48.02
C THR A 3 6.96 -13.29 -46.88
N ASP A 4 5.66 -13.19 -46.64
CA ASP A 4 5.13 -13.14 -45.27
C ASP A 4 5.47 -14.49 -44.60
N PRO A 5 5.81 -14.55 -43.29
CA PRO A 5 4.72 -14.66 -42.30
C PRO A 5 5.03 -14.23 -40.84
N LYS A 6 3.94 -13.86 -40.12
CA LYS A 6 3.73 -13.95 -38.64
C LYS A 6 4.52 -12.91 -37.80
N LYS A 7 3.94 -12.21 -36.81
CA LYS A 7 3.26 -12.71 -35.59
C LYS A 7 2.84 -11.43 -34.82
N GLY A 8 1.57 -11.16 -34.52
CA GLY A 8 0.84 -11.77 -33.42
C GLY A 8 1.35 -11.27 -32.07
N GLN A 9 0.83 -10.14 -31.57
CA GLN A 9 0.74 -9.83 -30.13
C GLN A 9 -0.52 -9.01 -29.83
N ASP A 10 -1.66 -9.70 -29.90
CA ASP A 10 -2.50 -9.96 -28.73
C ASP A 10 -1.92 -9.47 -27.37
N ARG A 11 -2.61 -8.52 -26.72
CA ARG A 11 -3.30 -8.69 -25.41
C ARG A 11 -3.60 -7.34 -24.76
N LYS A 12 -4.87 -6.94 -24.84
CA LYS A 12 -5.55 -6.21 -23.79
C LYS A 12 -5.66 -7.15 -22.58
N GLU A 13 -4.93 -6.87 -21.52
CA GLU A 13 -5.17 -7.39 -20.17
C GLU A 13 -4.92 -6.19 -19.24
N ASN A 14 -5.91 -5.31 -19.05
CA ASN A 14 -6.94 -5.42 -18.01
C ASN A 14 -6.36 -5.82 -16.65
N SER A 15 -6.44 -4.89 -15.71
CA SER A 15 -6.43 -5.16 -14.28
C SER A 15 -5.20 -5.87 -13.72
N LEU A 16 -4.13 -5.11 -13.56
CA LEU A 16 -3.48 -5.07 -12.24
C LEU A 16 -4.36 -4.27 -11.27
N GLN A 17 -5.66 -4.59 -11.20
CA GLN A 17 -6.42 -4.47 -9.97
C GLN A 17 -5.90 -5.59 -9.07
N SER A 18 -4.62 -5.48 -8.73
CA SER A 18 -4.01 -6.32 -7.74
C SER A 18 -4.86 -6.09 -6.52
N THR A 19 -5.56 -7.15 -6.18
CA THR A 19 -6.25 -7.34 -4.92
C THR A 19 -5.17 -7.46 -3.85
N TYR A 20 -4.37 -6.40 -3.68
CA TYR A 20 -3.91 -6.06 -2.37
C TYR A 20 -5.19 -5.74 -1.61
N ARG A 21 -5.83 -6.78 -1.07
CA ARG A 21 -6.43 -6.69 0.25
C ARG A 21 -5.26 -6.43 1.21
N THR A 22 -4.59 -5.29 1.05
CA THR A 22 -3.77 -4.69 2.08
C THR A 22 -4.77 -4.56 3.19
N LYS A 23 -4.66 -5.43 4.20
CA LYS A 23 -5.44 -5.28 5.42
C LYS A 23 -5.22 -3.82 5.80
N GLU A 24 -6.26 -3.00 5.66
CA GLU A 24 -6.17 -1.57 5.93
C GLU A 24 -5.66 -1.48 7.35
N GLN A 25 -4.39 -1.13 7.49
CA GLN A 25 -3.76 -1.08 8.79
C GLN A 25 -4.37 0.10 9.50
N LYS A 26 -4.79 -0.11 10.74
CA LYS A 26 -5.53 0.89 11.50
C LYS A 26 -4.66 1.47 12.58
N CYS A 27 -4.72 2.79 12.71
CA CYS A 27 -4.03 3.52 13.75
C CYS A 27 -4.47 3.00 15.12
N VAL A 28 -3.52 2.63 15.96
CA VAL A 28 -3.79 2.12 17.31
C VAL A 28 -4.54 3.16 18.16
N VAL A 29 -4.30 4.45 17.90
CA VAL A 29 -4.89 5.59 18.62
C VAL A 29 -6.28 5.95 18.12
N CYS A 30 -6.42 6.36 16.84
CA CYS A 30 -7.66 6.90 16.28
C CYS A 30 -8.46 5.91 15.42
N LYS A 31 -7.95 4.69 15.20
CA LYS A 31 -8.55 3.62 14.37
C LYS A 31 -8.77 3.99 12.88
N SER A 32 -8.25 5.11 12.42
CA SER A 32 -8.20 5.51 11.01
C SER A 32 -7.13 4.74 10.23
N SER A 33 -7.02 4.95 8.93
CA SER A 33 -5.94 4.40 8.11
C SER A 33 -4.57 4.79 8.67
N ALA A 34 -3.70 3.79 8.80
CA ALA A 34 -2.34 3.92 9.28
C ALA A 34 -1.40 3.18 8.32
N GLU A 35 -0.19 3.70 8.21
CA GLU A 35 0.83 3.21 7.28
C GLU A 35 2.17 2.97 8.00
N LEU A 36 2.34 3.51 9.20
CA LEU A 36 3.55 3.40 10.00
C LEU A 36 3.39 2.24 10.99
N GLU A 37 4.36 1.33 11.03
CA GLU A 37 4.43 0.23 12.01
C GLU A 37 5.33 0.63 13.18
N LEU A 38 4.88 0.36 14.40
CA LEU A 38 5.62 0.51 15.66
C LEU A 38 6.36 -0.80 15.99
N ASP A 39 7.32 -0.74 16.91
CA ASP A 39 8.13 -1.89 17.34
C ASP A 39 7.28 -3.06 17.88
N ASP A 40 6.15 -2.75 18.52
CA ASP A 40 5.17 -3.75 19.01
C ASP A 40 4.33 -4.42 17.90
N GLY A 41 4.57 -4.12 16.62
CA GLY A 41 3.79 -4.64 15.48
C GLY A 41 2.40 -4.01 15.34
N THR A 42 2.16 -2.87 16.00
CA THR A 42 0.93 -2.08 15.84
C THR A 42 1.13 -0.98 14.83
N PHE A 43 0.05 -0.49 14.23
CA PHE A 43 0.13 0.57 13.22
C PHE A 43 -0.34 1.90 13.78
N ILE A 44 0.24 3.00 13.29
CA ILE A 44 -0.09 4.36 13.69
C ILE A 44 -0.16 5.28 12.46
N CYS A 45 -1.06 6.26 12.51
CA CYS A 45 -1.11 7.28 11.47
C CYS A 45 -0.09 8.38 11.73
N GLU A 46 0.34 9.09 10.68
CA GLU A 46 1.35 10.15 10.75
C GLU A 46 1.03 11.21 11.81
N ASN A 47 -0.24 11.62 11.91
CA ASN A 47 -0.69 12.60 12.90
C ASN A 47 -0.51 12.12 14.34
N CYS A 48 -0.92 10.88 14.64
CA CYS A 48 -0.78 10.34 16.00
C CYS A 48 0.68 10.02 16.34
N ALA A 49 1.50 9.67 15.34
CA ALA A 49 2.93 9.46 15.53
C ALA A 49 3.66 10.76 15.91
N GLN A 50 3.35 11.88 15.23
CA GLN A 50 3.88 13.20 15.60
C GLN A 50 3.51 13.59 17.04
N ILE A 51 2.22 13.50 17.39
CA ILE A 51 1.74 13.85 18.74
C ILE A 51 2.42 12.99 19.82
N GLN A 52 2.62 11.69 19.57
CA GLN A 52 3.32 10.82 20.52
C GLN A 52 4.82 11.14 20.64
N GLY A 53 5.46 11.62 19.57
CA GLY A 53 6.83 12.12 19.62
C GLY A 53 6.96 13.36 20.51
N GLU A 54 6.06 14.33 20.36
CA GLU A 54 6.06 15.58 21.14
C GLU A 54 5.87 15.33 22.64
N LEU A 55 5.10 14.31 23.03
CA LEU A 55 4.92 13.94 24.44
C LEU A 55 6.16 13.29 25.07
N SER A 56 7.14 12.85 24.29
CA SER A 56 8.33 12.17 24.77
C SER A 56 9.51 13.11 25.07
N GLU A 57 9.42 14.39 24.70
CA GLU A 57 10.49 15.38 24.84
C GLU A 57 10.43 16.20 26.15
N MET A 58 9.79 15.70 27.21
CA MET A 58 9.66 16.40 28.50
C MET A 58 10.32 15.69 29.68
#